data_AF-A0A4V1SRA2-F1
#
_entry.id   AF-A0A4V1SRA2-F1
#
_cell.length_a   1.000
_cell.length_b   1.000
_cell.length_c   1.000
_cell.angle_alpha   90.00
_cell.angle_beta   90.00
_cell.angle_gamma   90.00
#
_symmetry.space_group_name_H-M   'P 1'
#
loop_
_entity.id
_entity.type
_entity.pdbx_description
1 polymer ?
#
loop_
_entity_poly.entity_id
_entity_poly.type
_entity_poly.pdbx_seq_one_letter_code
_entity_poly.pdbx_strand_id
1 'polypeptide(L)'
;RGGAYSGANLFWLGSPAALDALAVWRGIEQKRKKARAVLGAFGWGLALLIALRRLTLDQAMTRAGKRLGIKARAIVLPYAEACIDVDKPADHAMAEAILKARVAAL
;
A
#
# COMPACT_ATOMS: atom_id res chain seq x y z
N ARG A 1 -1.37 -15.16 -1.74
CA ARG A 1 -0.34 -16.22 -1.59
C ARG A 1 0.98 -15.55 -1.24
N GLY A 2 1.88 -16.22 -0.50
CA GLY A 2 3.24 -15.70 -0.23
C GLY A 2 3.41 -14.85 1.03
N GLY A 3 2.43 -14.84 1.95
CA GLY A 3 2.49 -14.10 3.22
C GLY A 3 1.25 -13.26 3.49
N ALA A 4 1.20 -12.69 4.69
CA ALA A 4 0.26 -11.64 5.08
C ALA A 4 1.06 -10.34 5.25
N TYR A 5 0.52 -9.25 4.72
CA TYR A 5 1.19 -7.95 4.68
C TYR A 5 0.20 -6.87 5.09
N SER A 6 0.70 -5.83 5.76
CA SER A 6 -0.03 -4.58 5.96
C SER A 6 0.65 -3.47 5.15
N GLY A 7 -0.13 -2.45 4.78
CA GLY A 7 0.39 -1.26 4.12
C GLY A 7 1.12 -0.37 5.11
N ALA A 8 2.21 0.24 4.66
CA ALA A 8 2.86 1.35 5.35
C ALA A 8 2.52 2.67 4.65
N ASN A 9 2.61 3.79 5.36
CA ASN A 9 2.44 5.12 4.78
C ASN A 9 3.76 5.68 4.22
N LEU A 10 4.49 4.82 3.50
CA LEU A 10 5.75 5.17 2.86
C LEU A 10 5.70 4.83 1.37
N PHE A 11 5.94 5.85 0.54
CA PHE A 11 5.93 5.73 -0.90
C PHE A 11 7.20 6.34 -1.46
N TRP A 12 7.82 5.65 -2.42
CA TRP A 12 8.97 6.15 -3.15
C TRP A 12 8.58 6.45 -4.60
N LEU A 13 8.84 7.68 -5.04
CA LEU A 13 8.61 8.15 -6.40
C LEU A 13 9.94 8.21 -7.14
N GLY A 14 10.25 7.17 -7.91
CA GLY A 14 11.56 7.02 -8.54
C GLY A 14 11.79 7.85 -9.80
N SER A 15 10.77 8.50 -10.34
CA SER A 15 10.88 9.38 -11.52
C SER A 15 9.67 10.33 -11.63
N PRO A 16 9.76 11.40 -12.44
CA PRO A 16 8.62 12.28 -12.70
C PRO A 16 7.40 11.56 -13.29
N ALA A 17 7.58 10.47 -14.04
CA ALA A 17 6.48 9.66 -14.58
C ALA A 17 5.58 9.04 -13.48
N ALA A 18 6.08 8.93 -12.25
CA ALA A 18 5.26 8.50 -11.12
C ALA A 18 4.16 9.53 -10.77
N LEU A 19 4.35 10.80 -11.11
CA LEU A 19 3.36 11.86 -10.87
C LEU A 19 2.12 11.66 -11.73
N ASP A 20 2.27 11.19 -12.98
CA ASP A 20 1.13 10.89 -13.86
C ASP A 20 0.28 9.75 -13.29
N ALA A 21 0.93 8.71 -12.79
CA ALA A 21 0.25 7.62 -12.10
C ALA A 21 -0.44 8.09 -10.80
N LEU A 22 0.16 9.02 -10.06
CA LEU A 22 -0.48 9.63 -8.89
C LEU A 22 -1.69 10.49 -9.28
N ALA A 23 -1.65 11.20 -10.41
CA ALA A 23 -2.80 11.96 -10.89
C ALA A 23 -3.97 11.04 -11.26
N VAL A 24 -3.69 9.93 -11.94
CA VAL A 24 -4.68 8.87 -12.21
C VAL A 24 -5.22 8.30 -10.90
N TRP A 25 -4.33 7.94 -9.96
CA TRP A 25 -4.71 7.42 -8.65
C TRP A 25 -5.59 8.39 -7.87
N ARG A 26 -5.25 9.67 -7.82
CA ARG A 26 -6.03 10.72 -7.15
C ARG A 26 -7.47 10.77 -7.68
N GLY A 27 -7.65 10.64 -8.99
CA GLY A 27 -8.98 10.57 -9.61
C GLY A 27 -9.79 9.32 -9.20
N ILE A 28 -9.12 8.20 -8.98
CA ILE A 28 -9.72 6.94 -8.49
C ILE A 28 -10.06 7.05 -7.01
N GLU A 29 -9.14 7.58 -6.21
CA GLU A 29 -9.26 7.72 -4.76
C GLU A 29 -10.43 8.63 -4.36
N GLN A 30 -10.64 9.73 -5.07
CA GLN A 30 -11.81 10.59 -4.86
C GLN A 30 -13.15 9.84 -5.03
N LYS A 31 -13.15 8.74 -5.81
CA LYS A 31 -14.30 7.88 -6.06
C LYS A 31 -14.27 6.60 -5.20
N ARG A 32 -13.34 6.48 -4.25
CA ARG A 32 -13.10 5.25 -3.45
C ARG A 32 -14.31 4.70 -2.71
N LYS A 33 -15.30 5.53 -2.38
CA LYS A 33 -16.57 5.10 -1.78
C LYS A 33 -17.40 4.19 -2.71
N LYS A 34 -17.06 4.12 -4.01
CA LYS A 34 -17.64 3.21 -4.98
C LYS A 34 -16.60 2.15 -5.33
N ALA A 35 -16.70 0.94 -4.78
CA ALA A 35 -15.78 -0.18 -5.06
C ALA A 35 -15.56 -0.43 -6.58
N ARG A 36 -16.58 -0.13 -7.40
CA ARG A 36 -16.52 -0.15 -8.88
C ARG A 36 -15.44 0.76 -9.48
N ALA A 37 -15.08 1.88 -8.83
CA ALA A 37 -14.06 2.81 -9.33
C ALA A 37 -12.65 2.19 -9.26
N VAL A 38 -12.34 1.52 -8.15
CA VAL A 38 -11.08 0.78 -7.97
C VAL A 38 -11.03 -0.41 -8.94
N LEU A 39 -12.13 -1.14 -9.07
CA LEU A 39 -12.24 -2.28 -9.99
C LEU A 39 -12.13 -1.87 -11.47
N GLY A 40 -12.66 -0.70 -11.85
CA GLY A 40 -12.53 -0.16 -13.20
C GLY A 40 -11.09 0.22 -13.55
N ALA A 41 -10.35 0.81 -12.60
CA ALA A 41 -8.97 1.23 -12.81
C ALA A 41 -8.00 0.05 -13.00
N PHE A 42 -8.14 -0.98 -12.16
CA PHE A 42 -7.20 -2.10 -12.16
C PHE A 42 -7.71 -3.35 -12.89
N GLY A 43 -9.00 -3.37 -13.21
CA GLY A 43 -9.69 -4.48 -13.87
C GLY A 43 -10.19 -5.55 -12.89
N TRP A 44 -11.37 -6.08 -13.19
CA TRP A 44 -12.00 -7.18 -12.44
C TRP A 44 -11.11 -8.43 -12.32
N GLY A 45 -10.32 -8.73 -13.35
CA GLY A 45 -9.40 -9.86 -13.35
C GLY A 45 -8.33 -9.75 -12.25
N LEU A 46 -7.79 -8.54 -11.99
CA LEU A 46 -6.80 -8.37 -10.92
C LEU A 46 -7.43 -8.62 -9.54
N ALA A 47 -8.62 -8.04 -9.31
CA ALA A 47 -9.34 -8.23 -8.06
C ALA A 47 -9.73 -9.69 -7.81
N LEU A 48 -10.21 -10.39 -8.84
CA LEU A 48 -10.55 -11.81 -8.74
C LEU A 48 -9.32 -12.66 -8.39
N LEU A 49 -8.18 -12.42 -9.05
CA LEU A 49 -6.95 -13.15 -8.77
C LEU A 49 -6.40 -12.88 -7.36
N ILE A 50 -6.57 -11.67 -6.84
CA ILE A 50 -6.24 -11.33 -5.44
C ILE A 50 -7.19 -12.03 -4.47
N ALA A 51 -8.50 -11.96 -4.71
CA ALA A 51 -9.52 -12.58 -3.85
C ALA A 51 -9.35 -14.11 -3.78
N LEU A 52 -9.05 -14.75 -4.91
CA LEU A 52 -8.72 -16.18 -4.99
C LEU A 52 -7.31 -16.51 -4.49
N ARG A 53 -6.57 -15.53 -3.92
CA ARG A 53 -5.20 -15.64 -3.42
C ARG A 53 -4.21 -16.21 -4.44
N ARG A 54 -4.46 -16.04 -5.74
CA ARG A 54 -3.66 -16.59 -6.84
C ARG A 54 -2.40 -15.78 -7.13
N LEU A 55 -2.30 -14.55 -6.62
CA LEU A 55 -1.12 -13.70 -6.79
C LEU A 55 -0.27 -13.62 -5.52
N THR A 56 1.03 -13.47 -5.72
CA THR A 56 1.94 -12.91 -4.72
C THR A 56 1.84 -11.38 -4.72
N LEU A 57 2.35 -10.73 -3.68
CA LEU A 57 2.39 -9.27 -3.59
C LEU A 57 3.12 -8.64 -4.80
N ASP A 58 4.29 -9.16 -5.14
CA ASP A 58 5.07 -8.68 -6.30
C ASP A 58 4.32 -8.83 -7.64
N GLN A 59 3.65 -9.97 -7.82
CA GLN A 59 2.81 -10.23 -8.99
C GLN A 59 1.60 -9.31 -9.09
N ALA A 60 1.01 -8.93 -7.96
CA ALA A 60 -0.08 -7.97 -7.91
C ALA A 60 0.41 -6.55 -8.23
N MET A 61 1.52 -6.12 -7.63
CA MET A 61 2.13 -4.81 -7.89
C MET A 61 2.56 -4.65 -9.35
N THR A 62 3.19 -5.66 -9.93
CA THR A 62 3.59 -5.64 -11.35
C THR A 62 2.38 -5.45 -12.27
N ARG A 63 1.26 -6.16 -11.99
CA ARG A 63 0.03 -6.02 -12.79
C ARG A 63 -0.63 -4.65 -12.60
N ALA A 64 -0.67 -4.15 -11.37
CA ALA A 64 -1.20 -2.82 -11.07
C ALA A 64 -0.38 -1.72 -11.76
N GLY A 65 0.96 -1.81 -11.69
CA GLY A 65 1.86 -0.87 -12.36
C GLY A 65 1.64 -0.83 -13.87
N LYS A 66 1.53 -2.00 -14.52
CA LYS A 66 1.21 -2.08 -15.96
C LYS A 66 -0.09 -1.36 -16.34
N ARG A 67 -1.11 -1.40 -15.47
CA ARG A 67 -2.38 -0.69 -15.69
C ARG A 67 -2.25 0.82 -15.54
N LEU A 68 -1.34 1.28 -14.68
CA LEU A 68 -1.05 2.69 -14.43
C LEU A 68 0.08 3.23 -15.33
N GLY A 69 0.64 2.44 -16.24
CA GLY A 69 1.75 2.84 -17.09
C GLY A 69 3.09 3.02 -16.37
N ILE A 70 3.24 2.47 -15.15
CA ILE A 70 4.45 2.62 -14.32
C ILE A 70 5.04 1.28 -13.89
N LYS A 71 6.33 1.30 -13.53
CA LYS A 71 6.96 0.18 -12.83
C LYS A 71 6.70 0.30 -11.33
N ALA A 72 5.73 -0.46 -10.83
CA ALA A 72 5.40 -0.54 -9.41
C ALA A 72 6.02 -1.79 -8.76
N ARG A 73 6.60 -1.64 -7.57
CA ARG A 73 7.12 -2.73 -6.74
C ARG A 73 6.73 -2.52 -5.28
N ALA A 74 6.46 -3.61 -4.57
CA ALA A 74 6.35 -3.59 -3.12
C ALA A 74 7.74 -3.75 -2.49
N ILE A 75 8.02 -2.95 -1.46
CA ILE A 75 9.19 -3.10 -0.62
C ILE A 75 8.71 -3.63 0.72
N VAL A 76 9.17 -4.83 1.10
CA VAL A 76 8.84 -5.41 2.40
C VAL A 76 9.75 -4.77 3.45
N LEU A 77 9.14 -4.09 4.42
CA LEU A 77 9.85 -3.49 5.53
C LEU A 77 9.92 -4.49 6.70
N PRO A 78 11.07 -4.69 7.35
CA PRO A 78 11.20 -5.52 8.54
C PRO A 78 10.71 -4.80 9.82
N TYR A 79 10.00 -3.69 9.68
CA TYR A 79 9.53 -2.82 10.75
C TYR A 79 8.01 -2.82 10.76
N ALA A 80 7.40 -3.54 11.70
CA ALA A 80 5.95 -3.66 11.81
C ALA A 80 5.29 -2.31 12.13
N GLU A 81 5.99 -1.48 12.90
CA GLU A 81 5.58 -0.14 13.29
C GLU A 81 5.39 0.83 12.12
N ALA A 82 5.98 0.55 10.95
CA ALA A 82 5.77 1.37 9.74
C ALA A 82 4.32 1.29 9.22
N CYS A 83 3.55 0.32 9.69
CA CYS A 83 2.13 0.14 9.38
C CYS A 83 1.19 0.73 10.45
N ILE A 84 1.72 1.39 11.48
CA ILE A 84 0.92 1.97 12.57
C ILE A 84 0.60 3.42 12.24
N ASP A 85 -0.70 3.71 12.12
CA ASP A 85 -1.24 5.07 12.12
C ASP A 85 -1.75 5.44 13.52
N VAL A 86 -1.66 6.73 13.86
CA VAL A 86 -2.12 7.24 15.16
C VAL A 86 -3.47 7.92 14.97
N ASP A 87 -4.55 7.14 15.02
CA ASP A 87 -5.91 7.63 14.78
C ASP A 87 -6.74 7.74 16.08
N LYS A 88 -6.34 7.03 17.14
CA LYS A 88 -7.02 7.02 18.46
C LYS A 88 -6.02 7.07 19.63
N PRO A 89 -6.47 7.40 20.86
CA PRO A 89 -5.60 7.47 22.03
C PRO A 89 -4.78 6.20 22.32
N ALA A 90 -5.33 5.02 22.02
CA ALA A 90 -4.62 3.76 22.18
C ALA A 90 -3.43 3.62 21.23
N ASP A 91 -3.52 4.15 20.00
CA ASP A 91 -2.43 4.11 19.03
C ASP A 91 -1.30 5.06 19.46
N HIS A 92 -1.67 6.21 20.03
CA HIS A 92 -0.71 7.16 20.59
C HIS A 92 0.09 6.53 21.74
N ALA A 93 -0.59 5.88 22.69
CA ALA A 93 0.06 5.16 23.78
C ALA A 93 1.02 4.07 23.28
N MET A 94 0.62 3.34 22.23
CA MET A 94 1.46 2.33 21.59
C MET A 94 2.70 2.95 20.92
N ALA A 95 2.52 4.04 20.16
CA ALA A 95 3.63 4.75 19.50
C ALA A 95 4.64 5.28 20.52
N GLU A 96 4.17 5.88 21.63
CA GLU A 96 5.05 6.31 22.72
C GLU A 96 5.84 5.15 23.32
N ALA A 97 5.19 4.02 23.58
CA ALA A 97 5.85 2.85 24.16
C ALA A 97 6.98 2.33 23.25
N ILE A 98 6.72 2.26 21.93
CA ILE A 98 7.72 1.87 20.93
C ILE A 98 8.91 2.85 20.94
N LEU A 99 8.64 4.16 20.95
CA LEU A 99 9.70 5.17 20.96
C LEU A 99 10.55 5.11 22.24
N LYS A 100 9.92 4.98 23.41
CA LYS A 100 10.61 4.83 24.70
C LYS A 100 11.51 3.58 24.71
N ALA A 101 11.00 2.45 24.22
CA ALA A 101 11.76 1.20 24.15
C ALA A 101 12.99 1.33 23.23
N ARG A 102 12.88 2.04 22.10
CA ARG A 102 14.02 2.28 21.20
C ARG A 102 15.11 3.14 21.84
N VAL A 103 14.74 4.23 22.52
CA VAL A 103 15.70 5.10 23.21
C VAL A 103 16.44 4.34 24.30
N ALA A 104 15.77 3.46 25.04
CA ALA A 104 16.39 2.64 26.09
C ALA A 104 17.33 1.55 25.55
N ALA A 105 17.23 1.20 24.27
CA ALA A 105 18.07 0.20 23.60
C ALA A 105 19.30 0.80 22.89
N LEU A 106 19.43 2.13 22.89
CA LEU A 106 20.61 2.87 22.40
C LEU A 106 21.63 3.05 23.53
#